data_AF-A0A2V5MYP6-F1
#
_entry.id   AF-A0A2V5MYP6-F1
#
_cell.length_a   1.000
_cell.length_b   1.000
_cell.length_c   1.000
_cell.angle_alpha   90.00
_cell.angle_beta   90.00
_cell.angle_gamma   90.00
#
_symmetry.space_group_name_H-M   'P 1'
#
loop_
_entity.id
_entity.type
_entity.pdbx_description
1 polymer ?
#
loop_
_entity_poly.entity_id
_entity_poly.type
_entity_poly.pdbx_seq_one_letter_code
_entity_poly.pdbx_strand_id
1 'polypeptide(L)'
;MARLTSFADTRVVPEGFDGPPEELEKVIGPWADWFPCGDGRVAFERLATLITDTPAAAMALQAPDAVAADLRALMQALAVGEAHGAQFRLEMS
;
A
#
# COMPACT_ATOMS: atom_id res chain seq x y z
N MET A 1 8.47 7.50 9.70
CA MET A 1 7.15 6.86 9.87
C MET A 1 6.56 6.70 8.48
N ALA A 2 6.26 5.47 8.05
CA ALA A 2 5.83 5.19 6.67
C ALA A 2 4.38 5.67 6.43
N ARG A 3 4.13 6.24 5.25
CA ARG A 3 2.78 6.55 4.74
C ARG A 3 2.34 5.42 3.83
N LEU A 4 1.04 5.26 3.56
CA LEU A 4 0.56 4.26 2.59
C LEU A 4 1.27 4.41 1.23
N THR A 5 1.44 5.64 0.77
CA THR A 5 2.13 5.96 -0.49
C THR A 5 3.61 5.60 -0.48
N SER A 6 4.21 5.31 0.67
CA SER A 6 5.59 4.82 0.77
C SER A 6 5.75 3.38 0.28
N PHE A 7 4.65 2.65 0.12
CA PHE A 7 4.64 1.27 -0.40
C PHE A 7 4.10 1.18 -1.82
N ALA A 8 3.83 2.32 -2.47
CA ALA A 8 3.42 2.36 -3.86
C ALA A 8 4.64 2.40 -4.79
N ASP A 9 4.41 2.15 -6.08
CA ASP A 9 5.40 2.47 -7.09
C ASP A 9 5.61 3.99 -7.14
N THR A 10 6.76 4.44 -6.64
CA THR A 10 7.15 5.86 -6.60
C THR A 10 8.25 6.19 -7.60
N ARG A 11 8.49 5.29 -8.57
CA ARG A 11 9.52 5.48 -9.60
C ARG A 11 9.17 6.69 -10.48
N VAL A 12 10.20 7.45 -10.82
CA VAL A 12 10.05 8.68 -11.61
C VAL A 12 9.85 8.32 -13.09
N VAL A 13 8.85 8.95 -13.71
CA VAL A 13 8.66 8.87 -15.16
C VAL A 13 9.84 9.55 -15.86
N PRO A 14 10.54 8.88 -16.81
CA PRO A 14 11.67 9.47 -17.52
C PRO A 14 11.30 10.77 -18.24
N GLU A 15 12.22 11.72 -18.28
CA GLU A 15 12.02 12.98 -18.98
C GLU A 15 11.80 12.73 -20.48
N GLY A 16 10.71 13.30 -21.02
CA GLY A 16 10.35 13.14 -22.43
C GLY A 16 9.59 11.85 -22.77
N PHE A 17 9.19 11.04 -21.78
CA PHE A 17 8.29 9.91 -22.02
C PHE A 17 6.87 10.40 -22.35
N ASP A 18 6.37 10.11 -23.56
CA ASP A 18 5.01 10.43 -24.01
C ASP A 18 4.16 9.20 -24.34
N GLY A 19 4.73 8.01 -24.13
CA GLY A 19 4.07 6.72 -24.39
C GLY A 19 2.99 6.38 -23.37
N PRO A 20 2.18 5.34 -23.64
CA PRO A 20 1.15 4.90 -22.71
C PRO A 20 1.77 4.14 -21.50
N PRO A 21 1.07 4.02 -20.36
CA PRO A 21 1.61 3.43 -19.13
C PRO A 21 2.21 2.02 -19.29
N GLU A 22 1.66 1.20 -20.18
CA GLU A 22 2.17 -0.14 -20.49
C GLU A 22 3.55 -0.14 -21.18
N GLU A 23 3.94 0.96 -21.80
CA GLU A 23 5.28 1.15 -22.35
C GLU A 23 6.24 1.72 -21.31
N LEU A 24 5.74 2.40 -20.28
CA LEU A 24 6.57 2.94 -19.21
C LEU A 24 7.33 1.82 -18.50
N GLU A 25 6.67 0.71 -18.18
CA GLU A 25 7.30 -0.45 -17.53
C GLU A 25 8.40 -1.08 -18.39
N LYS A 26 8.29 -1.03 -19.72
CA LYS A 26 9.37 -1.48 -20.63
C LYS A 26 10.59 -0.57 -20.56
N VAL A 27 10.39 0.72 -20.25
CA VAL A 27 11.43 1.73 -20.17
C VAL A 27 12.10 1.74 -18.79
N ILE A 28 11.32 1.68 -17.71
CA ILE A 28 11.83 1.76 -16.32
C ILE A 28 12.03 0.39 -15.65
N GLY A 29 11.69 -0.70 -16.36
CA GLY A 29 11.73 -2.07 -15.86
C GLY A 29 10.55 -2.43 -14.96
N PRO A 30 10.45 -3.69 -14.51
CA PRO A 30 9.42 -4.10 -13.55
C PRO A 30 9.69 -3.48 -12.18
N TRP A 31 8.62 -3.18 -11.45
CA TRP A 31 8.75 -2.71 -10.07
C TRP A 31 9.17 -3.87 -9.15
N ALA A 32 10.31 -3.74 -8.48
CA ALA A 32 10.93 -4.83 -7.72
C ALA A 32 11.11 -4.53 -6.22
N ASP A 33 10.51 -3.44 -5.72
CA ASP A 33 10.70 -3.05 -4.32
C ASP A 33 9.90 -3.96 -3.38
N TRP A 34 10.58 -4.38 -2.31
CA TRP A 34 10.02 -5.16 -1.23
C TRP A 34 10.21 -4.41 0.08
N PHE A 35 9.17 -4.40 0.92
CA PHE A 35 9.12 -3.61 2.14
C PHE A 35 9.05 -4.49 3.38
N PRO A 36 9.60 -4.04 4.52
CA PRO A 36 9.47 -4.75 5.79
C PRO A 36 8.00 -4.90 6.21
N CYS A 37 7.57 -6.12 6.54
CA CYS A 37 6.20 -6.39 6.99
C CYS A 37 5.78 -5.54 8.20
N GLY A 38 6.72 -5.29 9.14
CA GLY A 38 6.46 -4.45 10.32
C GLY A 38 6.07 -3.01 9.95
N ASP A 39 6.73 -2.41 8.97
CA ASP A 39 6.40 -1.04 8.52
C ASP A 39 5.03 -0.99 7.85
N GLY A 40 4.70 -1.98 7.03
CA GLY A 40 3.38 -2.13 6.43
C GLY A 40 2.29 -2.28 7.49
N ARG A 41 2.49 -3.16 8.47
CA ARG A 41 1.54 -3.43 9.57
C ARG A 41 1.18 -2.15 10.31
N VAL A 42 2.18 -1.34 10.69
CA VAL A 42 1.97 -0.06 11.38
C VAL A 42 1.18 0.93 10.51
N ALA A 43 1.45 0.98 9.21
CA ALA A 43 0.76 1.90 8.31
C ALA A 43 -0.71 1.50 8.10
N PHE A 44 -0.99 0.22 7.86
CA PHE A 44 -2.37 -0.28 7.68
C PHE A 44 -3.18 -0.17 8.97
N GLU A 45 -2.57 -0.40 10.14
CA GLU A 45 -3.20 -0.17 11.45
C GLU A 45 -3.69 1.26 11.60
N ARG A 46 -2.81 2.23 11.36
CA ARG A 46 -3.15 3.64 11.48
C ARG A 46 -4.25 4.06 10.51
N LEU A 47 -4.28 3.49 9.31
CA LEU A 47 -5.34 3.77 8.35
C LEU A 47 -6.68 3.18 8.79
N ALA A 48 -6.69 1.95 9.32
CA ALA A 48 -7.90 1.33 9.87
C ALA A 48 -8.44 2.13 11.08
N THR A 49 -7.54 2.56 11.97
CA THR A 49 -7.86 3.43 13.11
C THR A 49 -8.42 4.77 12.64
N LEU A 50 -7.80 5.41 11.65
CA LEU A 50 -8.29 6.69 11.10
C LEU A 50 -9.72 6.56 10.58
N ILE A 51 -10.02 5.50 9.81
CA ILE A 51 -11.36 5.26 9.27
C ILE A 51 -12.38 4.99 10.39
N THR A 52 -11.97 4.24 11.43
CA THR A 52 -12.87 3.87 12.53
C THR A 52 -13.15 5.04 13.48
N ASP A 53 -12.13 5.85 13.77
CA ASP A 53 -12.18 6.85 14.85
C ASP A 53 -12.48 8.27 14.34
N THR A 54 -12.41 8.52 13.03
CA THR A 54 -12.64 9.84 12.44
C THR A 54 -13.87 9.84 11.52
N PRO A 55 -15.01 10.43 11.96
CA PRO A 55 -16.25 10.43 11.18
C PRO A 55 -16.10 11.02 9.77
N ALA A 56 -15.31 12.09 9.62
CA ALA A 56 -15.06 12.70 8.32
C ALA A 56 -14.32 11.76 7.34
N ALA A 57 -13.43 10.90 7.85
CA ALA A 57 -12.75 9.91 7.03
C ALA A 57 -13.69 8.77 6.64
N ALA A 58 -14.54 8.30 7.57
CA ALA A 58 -15.54 7.28 7.29
C ALA A 58 -16.57 7.74 6.24
N MET A 59 -17.04 8.99 6.35
CA MET A 59 -18.01 9.58 5.42
C MET A 59 -17.47 9.76 3.98
N ALA A 60 -16.15 9.76 3.80
CA ALA A 60 -15.52 9.83 2.49
C ALA A 60 -15.49 8.48 1.75
N LEU A 61 -15.88 7.39 2.41
CA LEU A 61 -15.86 6.02 1.87
C LEU A 61 -17.28 5.50 1.67
N GLN A 62 -17.49 4.74 0.59
CA GLN A 62 -18.77 4.09 0.31
C GLN A 62 -19.10 2.98 1.33
N ALA A 63 -18.07 2.28 1.82
CA ALA A 63 -18.20 1.18 2.77
C ALA A 63 -17.06 1.20 3.82
N PRO A 64 -17.06 2.17 4.76
CA PRO A 64 -15.95 2.38 5.68
C PRO A 64 -15.63 1.16 6.55
N ASP A 65 -16.64 0.43 7.01
CA ASP A 65 -16.45 -0.78 7.83
C ASP A 65 -15.78 -1.90 7.05
N ALA A 66 -16.15 -2.08 5.77
CA ALA A 66 -15.53 -3.07 4.90
C ALA A 66 -14.07 -2.72 4.64
N VAL A 67 -13.77 -1.46 4.32
CA VAL A 67 -12.39 -0.99 4.11
C VAL A 67 -11.55 -1.17 5.39
N ALA A 68 -12.09 -0.84 6.56
CA ALA A 68 -11.39 -1.05 7.82
C ALA A 68 -11.16 -2.55 8.12
N ALA A 69 -12.10 -3.43 7.76
CA ALA A 69 -11.94 -4.87 7.90
C ALA A 69 -10.83 -5.41 6.97
N ASP A 70 -10.79 -4.97 5.72
CA ASP A 70 -9.75 -5.37 4.75
C ASP A 70 -8.36 -4.92 5.21
N LEU A 71 -8.23 -3.69 5.73
CA LEU A 71 -6.98 -3.18 6.28
C LEU A 71 -6.50 -4.02 7.48
N ARG A 72 -7.43 -4.45 8.36
CA ARG A 72 -7.10 -5.34 9.48
C ARG A 72 -6.70 -6.73 9.00
N ALA A 73 -7.33 -7.26 7.93
CA ALA A 73 -6.93 -8.54 7.34
C ALA A 73 -5.51 -8.47 6.74
N LEU A 74 -5.17 -7.37 6.06
CA LEU A 74 -3.81 -7.12 5.58
C LEU A 74 -2.80 -7.08 6.73
N MET A 75 -3.11 -6.40 7.84
CA MET A 75 -2.24 -6.42 9.03
C MET A 75 -1.98 -7.83 9.57
N GLN A 76 -3.00 -8.70 9.58
CA GLN A 76 -2.85 -10.08 10.03
C GLN A 76 -1.92 -10.87 9.10
N ALA A 77 -2.08 -10.72 7.78
CA ALA A 77 -1.18 -11.34 6.81
C ALA A 77 0.27 -10.86 6.99
N LEU A 78 0.48 -9.56 7.22
CA LEU A 78 1.81 -9.01 7.46
C LEU A 78 2.41 -9.47 8.79
N ALA A 79 1.61 -9.65 9.85
CA ALA A 79 2.09 -10.19 11.11
C ALA A 79 2.62 -11.63 10.94
N VAL A 80 1.94 -12.46 10.14
CA VAL A 80 2.43 -13.80 9.78
C VAL A 80 3.72 -13.71 8.97
N GLY A 81 3.79 -12.81 7.99
CA GLY A 81 5.00 -12.59 7.20
C GLY A 81 6.19 -12.13 8.06
N GLU A 82 5.97 -11.17 8.94
CA GLU A 82 6.95 -10.64 9.90
C GLU A 82 7.53 -11.77 10.78
N ALA A 83 6.67 -12.66 11.30
CA ALA A 83 7.10 -13.81 12.09
C ALA A 83 8.02 -14.80 11.35
N HIS A 84 7.97 -14.81 10.00
CA HIS A 84 8.82 -15.64 9.15
C HIS A 84 9.98 -14.87 8.50
N GLY A 85 10.20 -13.61 8.88
CA GLY A 85 11.22 -12.76 8.25
C GLY A 85 10.93 -12.42 6.79
N ALA A 86 9.68 -12.52 6.36
CA ALA A 86 9.26 -12.17 5.01
C ALA A 86 9.19 -10.65 4.81
N GLN A 87 9.19 -10.24 3.54
CA GLN A 87 8.88 -8.90 3.09
C GLN A 87 7.59 -8.93 2.27
N PHE A 88 6.98 -7.76 2.05
CA PHE A 88 5.77 -7.63 1.24
C PHE A 88 5.93 -6.60 0.13
N ARG A 89 5.10 -6.73 -0.91
CA ARG A 89 4.92 -5.76 -1.99
C ARG A 89 3.43 -5.55 -2.19
N LEU A 90 3.00 -4.30 -2.37
CA LEU A 90 1.59 -3.96 -2.61
C LEU A 90 1.34 -3.78 -4.10
N GLU A 91 0.79 -4.80 -4.75
CA GLU A 91 0.41 -4.71 -6.16
C GLU A 91 -1.01 -4.20 -6.32
N MET A 92 -1.20 -3.24 -7.22
CA MET A 92 -2.51 -2.77 -7.67
C MET A 92 -2.63 -3.11 -9.15
N SER A 93 -3.64 -3.90 -9.48
CA SER A 93 -3.98 -4.37 -10.83
C SER A 93 -5.17 -3.62 -11.40
#